data_AF-A0A520RF79-F1
#
_entry.id   AF-A0A520RF79-F1
#
_cell.length_a   1.000
_cell.length_b   1.000
_cell.length_c   1.000
_cell.angle_alpha   90.00
_cell.angle_beta   90.00
_cell.angle_gamma   90.00
#
_symmetry.space_group_name_H-M   'P 1'
#
loop_
_entity.id
_entity.type
_entity.pdbx_description
1 polymer ?
#
loop_
_entity_poly.entity_id
_entity_poly.type
_entity_poly.pdbx_seq_one_letter_code
_entity_poly.pdbx_strand_id
1 'polypeptide(L)'
;MKLKLKENPIEWLKFTAVIGTMAGLLWTLGWWKQMHSLSLWYGWAPGIVATVLCAIFPSWFRGFYRTGTSAFFYFGQFMGTILLTLFFIFIMTPMGLVLRLTGNDLLKLKLDPTTSSYWQEPRKTGGHRKMF
;
A
#
# COMPACT_ATOMS: atom_id res chain seq x y z
N MET A 1 11.03 -11.56 2.87
CA MET A 1 10.43 -11.74 4.22
C MET A 1 9.62 -13.02 4.22
N LYS A 2 9.76 -13.90 5.22
CA LYS A 2 8.90 -15.08 5.37
C LYS A 2 7.55 -14.65 5.96
N LEU A 3 6.45 -15.03 5.32
CA LEU A 3 5.10 -14.75 5.83
C LEU A 3 4.84 -15.58 7.10
N LYS A 4 4.69 -14.93 8.25
CA LYS A 4 4.16 -15.55 9.47
C LYS A 4 2.63 -15.50 9.39
N LEU A 5 2.03 -16.51 8.79
CA LEU A 5 0.58 -16.67 8.74
C LEU A 5 0.10 -17.18 10.10
N LYS A 6 -0.78 -16.42 10.78
CA LYS A 6 -1.51 -16.92 11.95
C LYS A 6 -2.56 -17.91 11.45
N GLU A 7 -2.30 -19.19 11.60
CA GLU A 7 -3.23 -20.25 11.21
C GLU A 7 -4.29 -20.47 12.31
N ASN A 8 -5.01 -19.40 12.67
CA ASN A 8 -6.14 -19.49 13.58
C ASN A 8 -7.44 -19.68 12.80
N PRO A 9 -8.30 -20.64 13.16
CA PRO A 9 -9.57 -20.88 12.45
C PRO A 9 -10.50 -19.65 12.47
N ILE A 10 -10.36 -18.79 13.49
CA ILE A 10 -11.11 -17.54 13.63
C ILE A 10 -10.74 -16.53 12.52
N GLU A 11 -9.49 -16.51 12.05
CA GLU A 11 -9.05 -15.58 11.01
C GLU A 11 -9.63 -15.93 9.65
N TRP A 12 -9.78 -17.22 9.36
CA TRP A 12 -10.43 -17.71 8.14
C TRP A 12 -11.92 -17.33 8.11
N LEU A 13 -12.59 -17.45 9.25
CA LEU A 13 -14.00 -17.10 9.38
C LEU A 13 -14.24 -15.60 9.21
N LYS A 14 -13.35 -14.75 9.76
CA LYS A 14 -13.38 -13.30 9.53
C LYS A 14 -13.17 -12.95 8.05
N PHE A 15 -12.23 -13.63 7.37
CA PHE A 15 -11.97 -13.40 5.96
C PHE A 15 -13.18 -13.75 5.08
N THR A 16 -13.78 -14.93 5.29
CA THR A 16 -14.99 -15.35 4.57
C THR A 16 -16.19 -14.47 4.89
N ALA A 17 -16.36 -14.06 6.15
CA ALA A 17 -17.41 -13.13 6.55
C ALA A 17 -17.25 -11.77 5.85
N VAL A 18 -16.03 -11.24 5.77
CA VAL A 18 -15.74 -9.98 5.06
C VAL A 18 -16.01 -10.10 3.57
N ILE A 19 -15.66 -11.22 2.93
CA ILE A 19 -15.96 -11.46 1.51
C ILE A 19 -17.48 -11.56 1.30
N GLY A 20 -18.18 -12.29 2.16
CA GLY A 20 -19.63 -12.46 2.09
C GLY A 20 -20.38 -11.14 2.26
N THR A 21 -19.95 -10.29 3.21
CA THR A 21 -20.54 -8.96 3.39
C THR A 21 -20.21 -8.04 2.23
N MET A 22 -18.96 -8.05 1.71
CA MET A 22 -18.57 -7.26 0.54
C MET A 22 -19.40 -7.64 -0.69
N ALA A 23 -19.58 -8.94 -0.96
CA ALA A 23 -20.39 -9.43 -2.07
C ALA A 23 -21.88 -9.04 -1.92
N GLY A 24 -22.43 -9.16 -0.71
CA GLY A 24 -23.78 -8.70 -0.40
C GLY A 24 -23.95 -7.19 -0.63
N LEU A 25 -22.96 -6.39 -0.20
CA LEU A 25 -22.94 -4.94 -0.40
C LEU A 25 -22.89 -4.58 -1.88
N LEU A 26 -22.01 -5.22 -2.66
CA LEU A 26 -21.94 -5.02 -4.11
C LEU A 26 -23.24 -5.42 -4.82
N TRP A 27 -23.90 -6.50 -4.39
CA TRP A 27 -25.21 -6.89 -4.91
C TRP A 27 -26.28 -5.84 -4.60
N THR A 28 -26.31 -5.30 -3.38
CA THR A 28 -27.24 -4.22 -3.00
C THR A 28 -26.99 -2.92 -3.76
N LEU A 29 -25.73 -2.56 -4.03
CA LEU A 29 -25.37 -1.40 -4.83
C LEU A 29 -25.74 -1.60 -6.31
N GLY A 30 -25.57 -2.81 -6.84
CA GLY A 30 -25.98 -3.19 -8.20
C GLY A 30 -27.50 -3.18 -8.40
N TRP A 31 -28.25 -3.59 -7.37
CA TRP A 31 -29.71 -3.42 -7.32
C TRP A 31 -30.09 -1.94 -7.42
N TRP A 32 -29.38 -1.07 -6.70
CA TRP A 32 -29.67 0.37 -6.70
C TRP A 32 -29.46 1.04 -8.06
N LYS A 33 -28.61 0.44 -8.92
CA LYS A 33 -28.42 0.83 -10.33
C LYS A 33 -29.37 0.12 -11.32
N GLN A 34 -30.43 -0.55 -10.85
CA GLN A 34 -31.46 -1.23 -11.67
C GLN A 34 -30.95 -2.29 -12.68
N MET A 35 -29.76 -2.84 -12.50
CA MET A 35 -29.20 -3.84 -13.44
C MET A 35 -29.75 -5.27 -13.26
N HIS A 36 -30.46 -5.59 -12.17
CA HIS A 36 -31.01 -6.93 -11.92
C HIS A 36 -32.38 -6.89 -11.23
N SER A 37 -33.34 -7.68 -11.72
CA SER A 37 -34.71 -7.85 -11.18
C SER A 37 -34.82 -9.00 -10.15
N LEU A 38 -33.70 -9.52 -9.64
CA LEU A 38 -33.61 -10.76 -8.85
C LEU A 38 -33.45 -10.47 -7.35
N SER A 39 -34.52 -10.71 -6.57
CA SER A 39 -34.73 -10.40 -5.14
C SER A 39 -33.47 -10.15 -4.28
N LEU A 40 -33.48 -9.08 -3.47
CA LEU A 40 -32.38 -8.64 -2.57
C LEU A 40 -31.78 -9.79 -1.74
N TRP A 41 -32.58 -10.81 -1.42
CA TRP A 41 -32.18 -11.97 -0.63
C TRP A 41 -31.11 -12.84 -1.31
N TYR A 42 -31.08 -12.87 -2.65
CA TYR A 42 -30.12 -13.67 -3.43
C TYR A 42 -28.69 -13.14 -3.35
N GLY A 43 -28.48 -11.88 -2.99
CA GLY A 43 -27.13 -11.32 -2.80
C GLY A 43 -26.46 -11.77 -1.50
N TRP A 44 -27.25 -11.92 -0.44
CA TRP A 44 -26.75 -12.21 0.91
C TRP A 44 -26.73 -13.71 1.22
N ALA A 45 -27.71 -14.47 0.70
CA ALA A 45 -27.82 -15.91 0.88
C ALA A 45 -26.52 -16.68 0.56
N PRO A 46 -25.86 -16.50 -0.61
CA PRO A 46 -24.62 -17.21 -0.91
C PRO A 46 -23.46 -16.82 0.01
N GLY A 47 -23.38 -15.56 0.44
CA GLY A 47 -22.35 -15.11 1.39
C GLY A 47 -22.50 -15.75 2.78
N ILE A 48 -23.74 -15.87 3.26
CA ILE A 48 -24.06 -16.53 4.52
C ILE A 48 -23.78 -18.04 4.42
N VAL A 49 -24.23 -18.69 3.34
CA VAL A 49 -24.00 -20.13 3.10
C VAL A 49 -22.51 -20.42 3.00
N ALA A 50 -21.74 -19.60 2.28
CA ALA A 50 -20.29 -19.75 2.20
C ALA A 50 -19.60 -19.58 3.56
N THR A 51 -20.08 -18.66 4.40
CA THR A 51 -19.55 -18.46 5.76
C THR A 51 -19.83 -19.67 6.67
N VAL A 52 -21.04 -20.22 6.60
CA VAL A 52 -21.42 -21.42 7.37
C VAL A 52 -20.66 -22.66 6.89
N LEU A 53 -20.51 -22.86 5.58
CA LEU A 53 -19.71 -23.95 5.01
C LEU A 53 -18.24 -23.86 5.43
N CYS A 54 -17.70 -22.64 5.52
CA CYS A 54 -16.34 -22.40 6.00
C CYS A 54 -16.16 -22.76 7.48
N ALA A 55 -17.21 -22.65 8.31
CA ALA A 55 -17.19 -23.06 9.71
C ALA A 55 -17.22 -24.59 9.87
N ILE A 56 -17.86 -25.32 8.94
CA ILE A 56 -18.02 -26.78 8.98
C ILE A 56 -16.78 -27.50 8.41
N PHE A 57 -16.16 -26.97 7.35
CA PHE A 57 -14.97 -27.55 6.71
C PHE A 57 -13.76 -26.61 6.70
N PRO A 58 -13.13 -26.36 7.87
CA PRO A 58 -12.02 -25.41 7.98
C PRO A 58 -10.73 -25.85 7.28
N SER A 59 -10.51 -27.16 7.07
CA SER A 59 -9.28 -27.67 6.48
C SER A 59 -9.16 -27.40 4.97
N TRP A 60 -10.28 -27.40 4.23
CA TRP A 60 -10.30 -27.12 2.79
C TRP A 60 -10.01 -25.65 2.50
N PHE A 61 -10.56 -24.76 3.33
CA PHE A 61 -10.39 -23.32 3.18
C PHE A 61 -8.97 -22.83 3.54
N ARG A 62 -8.20 -23.62 4.29
CA ARG A 62 -6.81 -23.31 4.66
C ARG A 62 -5.90 -23.15 3.44
N GLY A 63 -6.05 -24.02 2.43
CA GLY A 63 -5.24 -23.96 1.19
C GLY A 63 -5.55 -22.71 0.36
N PHE A 64 -6.83 -22.36 0.25
CA PHE A 64 -7.30 -21.17 -0.47
C PHE A 64 -6.89 -19.87 0.23
N TYR A 65 -7.03 -19.80 1.55
CA TYR A 65 -6.59 -18.64 2.34
C TYR A 65 -5.09 -18.39 2.20
N ARG A 66 -4.27 -19.44 2.24
CA ARG A 66 -2.81 -19.34 2.15
C ARG A 66 -2.36 -18.82 0.78
N THR A 67 -2.92 -19.36 -0.30
CA THR A 67 -2.59 -18.94 -1.66
C THR A 67 -3.05 -17.52 -1.92
N GLY A 68 -4.30 -17.19 -1.55
CA GLY A 68 -4.84 -15.84 -1.66
C GLY A 68 -4.02 -14.81 -0.89
N THR A 69 -3.76 -15.03 0.39
CA THR A 69 -3.00 -14.09 1.23
C THR A 69 -1.58 -13.87 0.71
N SER A 70 -0.93 -14.94 0.23
CA SER A 70 0.40 -14.83 -0.36
C SER A 70 0.36 -14.02 -1.66
N ALA A 71 -0.60 -14.29 -2.55
CA ALA A 71 -0.77 -13.53 -3.79
C ALA A 71 -1.01 -12.05 -3.52
N PHE A 72 -1.89 -11.71 -2.59
CA PHE A 72 -2.14 -10.32 -2.16
C PHE A 72 -0.90 -9.65 -1.59
N PHE A 73 -0.09 -10.38 -0.81
CA PHE A 73 1.16 -9.84 -0.29
C PHE A 73 2.15 -9.49 -1.40
N TYR A 74 2.34 -10.39 -2.38
CA TYR A 74 3.21 -10.11 -3.53
C TYR A 74 2.67 -8.96 -4.38
N PHE A 75 1.36 -8.88 -4.58
CA PHE A 75 0.72 -7.76 -5.26
C PHE A 75 0.95 -6.44 -4.52
N GLY A 76 0.79 -6.42 -3.19
CA GLY A 76 1.05 -5.25 -2.38
C GLY A 76 2.50 -4.79 -2.46
N GLN A 77 3.45 -5.73 -2.44
CA GLN A 77 4.86 -5.43 -2.61
C GLN A 77 5.15 -4.83 -3.99
N PHE A 78 4.61 -5.45 -5.04
CA PHE A 78 4.78 -4.98 -6.41
C PHE A 78 4.17 -3.59 -6.62
N MET A 79 2.96 -3.37 -6.11
CA MET A 79 2.31 -2.06 -6.14
C MET A 79 3.05 -1.02 -5.33
N GLY A 80 3.60 -1.37 -4.17
CA GLY A 80 4.44 -0.47 -3.37
C GLY A 80 5.67 -0.01 -4.14
N THR A 81 6.36 -0.93 -4.83
CA THR A 81 7.48 -0.59 -5.71
C THR A 81 7.03 0.30 -6.86
N ILE A 82 5.96 -0.05 -7.56
CA ILE A 82 5.44 0.75 -8.67
C ILE A 82 5.08 2.16 -8.21
N LEU A 83 4.33 2.28 -7.12
CA LEU A 83 3.89 3.57 -6.61
C LEU A 83 5.08 4.44 -6.21
N LEU A 84 6.08 3.87 -5.55
CA LEU A 84 7.30 4.59 -5.17
C LEU A 84 8.12 5.02 -6.40
N THR A 85 8.27 4.13 -7.39
CA THR A 85 8.94 4.46 -8.66
C THR A 85 8.20 5.57 -9.40
N LEU A 86 6.88 5.47 -9.48
CA LEU A 86 6.04 6.47 -10.15
C LEU A 86 6.11 7.81 -9.44
N PHE A 87 6.03 7.81 -8.11
CA PHE A 87 6.23 9.01 -7.29
C PHE A 87 7.61 9.65 -7.55
N PHE A 88 8.67 8.84 -7.60
CA PHE A 88 10.00 9.36 -7.85
C PHE A 88 10.13 9.98 -9.26
N ILE A 89 9.59 9.30 -10.27
CA ILE A 89 9.66 9.76 -11.66
C ILE A 89 8.75 10.96 -11.92
N PHE A 90 7.53 11.00 -11.39
CA PHE A 90 6.55 12.04 -11.69
C PHE A 90 6.60 13.24 -10.75
N ILE A 91 7.16 13.10 -9.54
CA ILE A 91 7.21 14.20 -8.56
C ILE A 91 8.65 14.63 -8.35
N MET A 92 9.51 13.74 -7.85
CA MET A 92 10.91 14.08 -7.54
C MET A 92 11.73 14.50 -8.77
N THR A 93 11.63 13.73 -9.86
CA THR A 93 12.44 13.96 -11.07
C THR A 93 12.10 15.28 -11.76
N PRO A 94 10.83 15.63 -12.05
CA PRO A 94 10.51 16.92 -12.64
C PRO A 94 10.76 18.06 -11.66
N MET A 95 10.62 17.86 -10.34
CA MET A 95 11.00 18.89 -9.37
C MET A 95 12.49 19.24 -9.46
N GLY A 96 13.36 18.23 -9.54
CA GLY A 96 14.80 18.43 -9.76
C GLY A 96 15.12 19.04 -11.13
N LEU A 97 14.39 18.63 -12.17
CA LEU A 97 14.58 19.15 -13.54
C LEU A 97 14.14 20.60 -13.66
N VAL A 98 13.01 20.98 -13.03
CA VAL A 98 12.57 22.36 -12.89
C VAL A 98 13.64 23.17 -12.16
N LEU A 99 14.18 22.68 -11.04
CA LEU A 99 15.26 23.36 -10.33
C LEU A 99 16.50 23.61 -11.22
N ARG A 100 16.86 22.60 -12.03
CA ARG A 100 17.97 22.67 -12.98
C ARG A 100 17.71 23.68 -14.10
N LEU A 101 16.48 23.76 -14.61
CA LEU A 101 16.08 24.73 -15.64
C LEU A 101 15.99 26.16 -15.09
N THR A 102 15.53 26.35 -13.86
CA THR A 102 15.48 27.67 -13.19
C THR A 102 16.87 28.20 -12.82
N GLY A 103 17.94 27.40 -13.02
CA GLY A 103 19.32 27.84 -12.79
C GLY A 103 19.68 27.99 -11.31
N ASN A 104 18.82 27.53 -10.41
CA ASN A 104 19.05 27.56 -8.97
C ASN A 104 20.02 26.44 -8.59
N ASP A 105 21.32 26.75 -8.56
CA ASP A 105 22.35 25.85 -8.04
C ASP A 105 22.34 25.86 -6.51
N LEU A 106 21.31 25.27 -5.90
CA LEU A 106 21.19 25.15 -4.44
C LEU A 106 22.35 24.38 -3.80
N LEU A 107 23.03 23.53 -4.58
CA LEU A 107 24.17 22.73 -4.11
C LEU A 107 25.53 23.37 -4.42
N LYS A 108 25.58 24.50 -5.16
CA LYS A 108 26.84 25.05 -5.71
C LYS A 108 27.70 23.95 -6.36
N LEU A 109 27.06 23.07 -7.13
CA LEU A 109 27.71 21.89 -7.70
C LEU A 109 28.53 22.24 -8.94
N LYS A 110 28.29 23.40 -9.57
CA LYS A 110 29.18 23.92 -10.61
C LYS A 110 30.52 24.29 -9.97
N LEU A 111 31.58 23.56 -10.36
CA LEU A 111 32.95 23.93 -10.03
C LEU A 111 33.26 25.29 -10.65
N ASP A 112 33.45 26.28 -9.79
CA ASP A 112 33.92 27.61 -10.16
C ASP A 112 35.46 27.57 -10.23
N PRO A 113 36.06 27.64 -11.44
CA PRO A 113 37.51 27.54 -11.61
C PRO A 113 38.27 28.74 -11.01
N THR A 114 37.56 29.77 -10.55
CA THR A 114 38.14 30.98 -9.94
C THR A 114 38.34 30.88 -8.42
N THR A 115 37.81 29.82 -7.78
CA THR A 115 37.87 29.67 -6.32
C THR A 115 39.05 28.77 -5.90
N SER A 116 39.91 29.28 -5.02
CA SER A 116 41.10 28.57 -4.52
C SER A 116 40.79 27.42 -3.54
N SER A 117 39.60 27.41 -2.94
CA SER A 117 39.18 26.38 -2.00
C SER A 117 37.65 26.32 -1.86
N TYR A 118 37.07 25.12 -1.96
CA TYR A 118 35.64 24.87 -1.76
C TYR A 118 35.26 24.64 -0.28
N TRP A 119 36.21 24.80 0.65
CA TRP A 119 35.96 24.62 2.07
C TRP A 119 34.96 25.67 2.57
N GLN A 120 33.77 25.22 2.98
CA GLN A 120 32.82 26.06 3.69
C GLN A 120 33.12 26.01 5.19
N GLU A 121 33.45 27.15 5.79
CA GLU A 121 33.68 27.20 7.23
C GLU A 121 32.43 26.73 8.00
N PRO A 122 32.59 25.90 9.04
CA PRO A 122 31.48 25.53 9.90
C PRO A 122 30.82 26.79 10.44
N ARG A 123 29.50 26.87 10.33
CA ARG A 123 28.72 27.98 10.87
C ARG A 123 29.07 28.09 12.35
N LYS A 124 29.64 29.23 12.78
CA LYS A 124 29.98 29.47 14.20
C LYS A 124 28.69 29.53 15.01
N THR A 125 28.17 28.38 15.43
CA THR A 125 27.18 28.30 16.49
C THR A 125 27.90 28.63 17.80
N GLY A 126 27.90 29.91 18.15
CA GLY A 126 28.27 30.34 19.50
C GLY A 126 27.28 29.72 20.48
N GLY A 127 27.73 28.77 21.31
CA GLY A 127 26.86 28.28 22.39
C GLY A 127 27.15 26.92 23.03
N HIS A 128 28.18 26.14 22.65
CA HIS A 128 28.45 24.84 23.31
C HIS A 128 29.52 24.89 24.40
N ARG A 129 29.72 26.05 25.05
CA ARG A 129 30.72 26.22 26.11
C ARG A 129 30.07 26.27 27.51
N LYS A 130 29.21 25.31 27.87
CA LYS A 130 28.64 25.17 29.24
C LYS A 130 28.28 23.73 29.66
N MET A 131 28.88 22.68 29.10
CA MET A 131 28.52 21.28 29.44
C MET A 131 29.64 20.44 30.09
N PHE A 132 30.73 21.06 30.55
CA PHE A 132 31.74 20.39 31.37
C PHE A 132 32.09 21.27 32.57
#